data_AF-A0A074WFM6-F1
#
_entry.id   AF-A0A074WFM6-F1
#
_cell.length_a   1.000
_cell.length_b   1.000
_cell.length_c   1.000
_cell.angle_alpha   90.00
_cell.angle_beta   90.00
_cell.angle_gamma   90.00
#
_symmetry.space_group_name_H-M   'P 1'
#
loop_
_entity.id
_entity.type
_entity.pdbx_description
1 polymer ?
#
loop_
_entity_poly.entity_id
_entity_poly.type
_entity_poly.pdbx_seq_one_letter_code
_entity_poly.pdbx_strand_id
1 'polypeptide(L)'
;LLVLIEIVISVCLMSRGRRSVHDGRTWTSLPPFKNGIKVNIPAPGINVPELTVSTGLPNCALLAIWAVGDQVFIGVMGGEAHYPRWSLSRSANMVSTRLGFIYILSIIFIGLLVPSNDNRLLSGSGITASPAVVAVVDAGIPGLPSVINICMIIGVLAIALECIYLPSRILRTMALQVFLPRYIANVDAKGRPRWALAITAVVALLCTYIGLSSTGCIVLNWLVSITSASVFTNWAVIALTSFRFHSALRARHLKLFAEPYTWSSTLWPLAFAVSLAVSLMLLICLLICAIAPVGATITAFGFFSYTIGLLIIGIFTLGYKVAFKIK
;
A
#
# COMPACT_ATOMS: atom_id res chain seq x y z
N LEU A 1 11.20 9.15 -9.26
CA LEU A 1 12.19 9.17 -10.37
C LEU A 1 11.88 8.07 -11.38
N LEU A 2 11.79 6.82 -10.96
CA LEU A 2 11.48 5.68 -11.85
C LEU A 2 10.20 5.87 -12.67
N VAL A 3 9.11 6.21 -12.02
CA VAL A 3 7.83 6.43 -12.70
C VAL A 3 7.89 7.62 -13.69
N LEU A 4 8.74 8.62 -13.45
CA LEU A 4 8.95 9.71 -14.43
C LEU A 4 9.74 9.21 -15.65
N ILE A 5 10.74 8.35 -15.45
CA ILE A 5 11.48 7.71 -16.53
C ILE A 5 10.52 6.85 -17.36
N GLU A 6 9.62 6.10 -16.73
CA GLU A 6 8.59 5.32 -17.43
C GLU A 6 7.66 6.20 -18.26
N ILE A 7 7.20 7.35 -17.73
CA ILE A 7 6.39 8.31 -18.49
C ILE A 7 7.16 8.85 -19.69
N VAL A 8 8.41 9.26 -19.51
CA VAL A 8 9.24 9.79 -20.61
C VAL A 8 9.45 8.73 -21.69
N ILE A 9 9.78 7.50 -21.30
CA ILE A 9 9.92 6.37 -22.22
C ILE A 9 8.59 6.13 -22.95
N SER A 10 7.47 6.11 -22.24
CA SER A 10 6.15 5.89 -22.83
C SER A 10 5.77 6.96 -23.85
N VAL A 11 6.05 8.24 -23.55
CA VAL A 11 5.85 9.35 -24.47
C VAL A 11 6.75 9.21 -25.71
N CYS A 12 8.02 8.85 -25.53
CA CYS A 12 8.95 8.60 -26.63
C CYS A 12 8.52 7.41 -27.51
N LEU A 13 7.93 6.37 -26.92
CA LEU A 13 7.37 5.22 -27.64
C LEU A 13 6.16 5.64 -28.47
N MET A 14 5.27 6.46 -27.90
CA MET A 14 4.11 7.00 -28.62
C MET A 14 4.51 7.90 -29.79
N SER A 15 5.51 8.78 -29.61
CA SER A 15 5.97 9.69 -30.66
C SER A 15 6.61 8.98 -31.85
N ARG A 16 7.02 7.72 -31.69
CA ARG A 16 7.72 6.94 -32.72
C ARG A 16 6.78 6.27 -33.73
N GLY A 17 5.45 6.34 -33.54
CA GLY A 17 4.43 6.11 -34.56
C GLY A 17 4.36 4.72 -35.22
N ARG A 18 5.11 3.72 -34.74
CA ARG A 18 5.12 2.36 -35.30
C ARG A 18 4.44 1.37 -34.36
N ARG A 19 3.22 0.95 -34.73
CA ARG A 19 2.50 -0.26 -34.26
C ARG A 19 2.24 -0.48 -32.76
N SER A 20 2.76 0.35 -31.85
CA SER A 20 2.65 0.12 -30.39
C SER A 20 1.58 0.95 -29.67
N VAL A 21 0.85 1.82 -30.36
CA VAL A 21 -0.21 2.64 -29.73
C VAL A 21 -1.57 2.03 -30.08
N HIS A 22 -2.26 1.50 -29.08
CA HIS A 22 -3.59 0.95 -29.22
C HIS A 22 -4.65 2.04 -29.08
N ASP A 23 -5.56 2.11 -30.05
CA ASP A 23 -6.52 3.20 -30.24
C ASP A 23 -7.75 3.12 -29.29
N GLY A 24 -7.54 2.69 -28.04
CA GLY A 24 -8.60 2.51 -27.03
C GLY A 24 -9.56 1.33 -27.30
N ARG A 25 -9.65 0.84 -28.54
CA ARG A 25 -10.52 -0.28 -28.96
C ARG A 25 -10.19 -1.63 -28.30
N THR A 26 -9.00 -1.78 -27.74
CA THR A 26 -8.65 -2.95 -26.92
C THR A 26 -9.48 -3.01 -25.63
N TRP A 27 -9.86 -1.86 -25.08
CA TRP A 27 -10.64 -1.73 -23.84
C TRP A 27 -12.13 -2.04 -24.00
N THR A 28 -12.66 -2.03 -25.23
CA THR A 28 -14.07 -2.36 -25.51
C THR A 28 -14.30 -3.85 -25.78
N SER A 29 -13.23 -4.61 -26.04
CA SER A 29 -13.29 -6.04 -26.37
C SER A 29 -13.62 -6.95 -25.18
N LEU A 30 -13.41 -6.45 -23.96
CA LEU A 30 -13.81 -7.11 -22.72
C LEU A 30 -14.95 -6.32 -22.07
N PRO A 31 -15.93 -6.98 -21.43
CA PRO A 31 -16.93 -6.26 -20.66
C PRO A 31 -16.21 -5.43 -19.58
N PRO A 32 -16.59 -4.16 -19.38
CA PRO A 32 -16.10 -3.38 -18.25
C PRO A 32 -16.43 -4.20 -17.01
N PHE A 33 -15.39 -4.62 -16.29
CA PHE A 33 -15.48 -5.55 -15.18
C PHE A 33 -15.87 -7.00 -15.53
N LYS A 34 -15.14 -7.66 -16.44
CA LYS A 34 -15.17 -9.13 -16.59
C LYS A 34 -15.05 -9.88 -15.24
N ASN A 35 -14.27 -9.30 -14.31
CA ASN A 35 -14.13 -9.70 -12.90
C ASN A 35 -14.69 -8.64 -11.91
N GLY A 36 -15.80 -7.98 -12.23
CA GLY A 36 -16.50 -7.00 -11.37
C GLY A 36 -17.48 -7.58 -10.36
N ILE A 37 -18.07 -6.73 -9.52
CA ILE A 37 -19.10 -7.15 -8.57
C ILE A 37 -20.33 -7.63 -9.35
N LYS A 38 -20.47 -8.95 -9.53
CA LYS A 38 -21.69 -9.57 -10.04
C LYS A 38 -22.55 -9.96 -8.85
N VAL A 39 -23.66 -9.27 -8.66
CA VAL A 39 -24.70 -9.68 -7.71
C VAL A 39 -25.76 -10.42 -8.52
N ASN A 40 -25.75 -11.75 -8.49
CA ASN A 40 -26.85 -12.53 -9.04
C ASN A 40 -28.03 -12.47 -8.05
N ILE A 41 -29.10 -11.77 -8.41
CA ILE A 41 -30.38 -11.80 -7.68
C ILE A 41 -31.27 -12.82 -8.41
N PRO A 42 -31.62 -13.97 -7.81
CA PRO A 42 -32.45 -14.95 -8.47
C PRO A 42 -33.93 -14.51 -8.50
N ALA A 43 -34.59 -14.79 -9.62
CA ALA A 43 -36.04 -14.93 -9.67
C ALA A 43 -36.50 -16.11 -8.78
N PRO A 44 -37.76 -16.14 -8.30
CA PRO A 44 -38.19 -17.05 -7.25
C PRO A 44 -38.19 -18.51 -7.73
N GLY A 45 -37.47 -19.42 -7.04
CA GLY A 45 -37.73 -20.86 -7.15
C GLY A 45 -36.59 -21.86 -7.01
N ILE A 46 -35.30 -21.49 -6.96
CA ILE A 46 -34.19 -22.47 -6.95
C ILE A 46 -33.06 -22.06 -5.99
N ASN A 47 -32.77 -22.98 -5.05
CA ASN A 47 -31.57 -23.24 -4.23
C ASN A 47 -30.56 -22.12 -3.92
N VAL A 48 -30.32 -21.96 -2.59
CA VAL A 48 -29.20 -21.35 -1.84
C VAL A 48 -28.23 -20.38 -2.57
N PRO A 49 -27.94 -19.20 -1.99
CA PRO A 49 -27.15 -18.17 -2.66
C PRO A 49 -25.67 -18.57 -2.78
N GLU A 50 -25.20 -18.86 -4.00
CA GLU A 50 -23.80 -18.62 -4.34
C GLU A 50 -23.63 -17.11 -4.54
N LEU A 51 -23.23 -16.41 -3.46
CA LEU A 51 -22.74 -15.05 -3.55
C LEU A 51 -21.37 -15.07 -4.27
N THR A 52 -21.38 -15.22 -5.60
CA THR A 52 -20.17 -15.13 -6.42
C THR A 52 -19.82 -13.65 -6.58
N VAL A 53 -19.34 -13.02 -5.50
CA VAL A 53 -18.73 -11.69 -5.56
C VAL A 53 -17.50 -11.83 -6.44
N SER A 54 -17.63 -11.44 -7.70
CA SER A 54 -16.48 -11.47 -8.57
C SER A 54 -15.50 -10.37 -8.11
N THR A 55 -14.32 -10.84 -7.73
CA THR A 55 -13.46 -10.28 -6.68
C THR A 55 -12.25 -9.56 -7.28
N GLY A 56 -12.30 -9.27 -8.59
CA GLY A 56 -11.29 -8.52 -9.32
C GLY A 56 -11.23 -7.04 -8.96
N LEU A 57 -12.37 -6.35 -8.83
CA LEU A 57 -12.37 -4.94 -8.40
C LEU A 57 -11.81 -4.77 -6.96
N PRO A 58 -12.24 -5.56 -5.96
CA PRO A 58 -11.61 -5.55 -4.63
C PRO A 58 -10.10 -5.83 -4.66
N ASN A 59 -9.66 -6.80 -5.47
CA ASN A 59 -8.24 -7.14 -5.57
C ASN A 59 -7.40 -6.02 -6.22
N CYS A 60 -7.90 -5.41 -7.29
CA CYS A 60 -7.23 -4.26 -7.93
C CYS A 60 -7.17 -3.05 -7.00
N ALA A 61 -8.25 -2.76 -6.26
CA ALA A 61 -8.27 -1.69 -5.28
C ALA A 61 -7.25 -1.93 -4.15
N LEU A 62 -7.14 -3.17 -3.67
CA LEU A 62 -6.17 -3.56 -2.65
C LEU A 62 -4.72 -3.35 -3.12
N LEU A 63 -4.38 -3.82 -4.32
CA LEU A 63 -3.04 -3.66 -4.90
C LEU A 63 -2.70 -2.19 -5.19
N ALA A 64 -3.67 -1.42 -5.70
CA ALA A 64 -3.47 0.00 -5.98
C ALA A 64 -3.17 0.80 -4.70
N ILE A 65 -3.87 0.47 -3.61
CA ILE A 65 -3.66 1.16 -2.33
C ILE A 65 -2.37 0.70 -1.68
N TRP A 66 -1.97 -0.56 -1.83
CA TRP A 66 -0.65 -1.01 -1.39
C TRP A 66 0.47 -0.21 -2.06
N ALA A 67 0.31 0.19 -3.33
CA ALA A 67 1.29 1.01 -4.05
C ALA A 67 1.34 2.49 -3.63
N VAL A 68 0.29 3.02 -2.98
CA VAL A 68 0.16 4.47 -2.64
C VAL A 68 0.08 4.70 -1.12
N GLY A 69 -0.16 3.66 -0.34
CA GLY A 69 -0.53 3.74 1.08
C GLY A 69 0.59 4.19 2.02
N ASP A 70 1.84 4.19 1.56
CA ASP A 70 2.99 4.60 2.37
C ASP A 70 3.25 6.11 2.28
N GLN A 71 2.46 6.87 3.03
CA GLN A 71 2.69 8.32 3.24
C GLN A 71 2.92 8.66 4.72
N VAL A 72 2.78 7.67 5.60
CA VAL A 72 2.86 7.82 7.06
C VAL A 72 4.30 8.11 7.49
N PHE A 73 5.28 7.66 6.70
CA PHE A 73 6.70 7.91 6.94
C PHE A 73 7.03 9.41 7.04
N ILE A 74 6.30 10.27 6.32
CA ILE A 74 6.47 11.74 6.36
C ILE A 74 6.27 12.25 7.79
N GLY A 75 5.29 11.71 8.52
CA GLY A 75 5.04 12.06 9.92
C GLY A 75 6.15 11.58 10.86
N VAL A 76 6.69 10.38 10.64
CA VAL A 76 7.79 9.83 11.44
C VAL A 76 9.08 10.63 11.21
N MET A 77 9.39 10.96 9.96
CA MET A 77 10.55 11.77 9.59
C MET A 77 10.41 13.23 10.04
N GLY A 78 9.19 13.72 10.23
CA GLY A 78 8.94 15.07 10.77
C GLY A 78 9.62 15.32 12.12
N GLY A 79 9.82 14.29 12.93
CA GLY A 79 10.54 14.40 14.21
C GLY A 79 12.04 14.67 14.08
N GLU A 80 12.63 14.37 12.92
CA GLU A 80 14.06 14.58 12.62
C GLU A 80 14.29 15.76 11.65
N ALA A 81 13.22 16.42 11.21
CA ALA A 81 13.31 17.56 10.29
C ALA A 81 13.82 18.82 10.99
N HIS A 82 14.69 19.59 10.31
CA HIS A 82 15.24 20.85 10.85
C HIS A 82 14.16 21.93 11.04
N TYR A 83 13.18 21.99 10.14
CA TYR A 83 12.05 22.93 10.20
C TYR A 83 10.72 22.19 10.04
N PRO A 84 10.24 21.46 11.07
CA PRO A 84 9.14 20.52 10.92
C PRO A 84 7.83 21.21 10.53
N ARG A 85 7.54 22.41 11.05
CA ARG A 85 6.28 23.13 10.74
C ARG A 85 6.14 23.46 9.25
N TRP A 86 7.23 23.85 8.60
CA TRP A 86 7.25 24.22 7.19
C TRP A 86 7.46 22.99 6.29
N SER A 87 8.45 22.16 6.60
CA SER A 87 8.81 21.02 5.76
C SER A 87 7.73 19.94 5.76
N LEU A 88 7.05 19.69 6.88
CA LEU A 88 6.03 18.64 6.98
C LEU A 88 4.78 18.99 6.18
N SER A 89 4.25 20.19 6.38
CA SER A 89 3.04 20.68 5.69
C SER A 89 3.26 20.78 4.18
N ARG A 90 4.41 21.29 3.76
CA ARG A 90 4.78 21.36 2.34
C ARG A 90 4.99 19.97 1.74
N SER A 91 5.68 19.07 2.43
CA SER A 91 5.95 17.72 1.92
C SER A 91 4.68 16.89 1.78
N ALA A 92 3.77 16.95 2.76
CA ALA A 92 2.50 16.21 2.71
C ALA A 92 1.68 16.57 1.47
N ASN A 93 1.53 17.87 1.17
CA ASN A 93 0.77 18.32 0.00
C ASN A 93 1.50 18.02 -1.30
N MET A 94 2.80 18.35 -1.41
CA MET A 94 3.55 18.15 -2.64
C MET A 94 3.71 16.68 -3.00
N VAL A 95 3.98 15.81 -2.03
CA VAL A 95 4.16 14.37 -2.28
C VAL A 95 2.85 13.75 -2.74
N SER A 96 1.74 14.02 -2.05
CA SER A 96 0.44 13.44 -2.40
C SER A 96 -0.03 13.88 -3.79
N THR A 97 0.00 15.19 -4.10
CA THR A 97 -0.40 15.71 -5.41
C THR A 97 0.52 15.20 -6.53
N ARG A 98 1.84 15.16 -6.28
CA ARG A 98 2.83 14.69 -7.27
C ARG A 98 2.67 13.20 -7.57
N LEU A 99 2.48 12.36 -6.54
CA LEU A 99 2.27 10.92 -6.73
C LEU A 99 0.95 10.65 -7.45
N GLY A 100 -0.14 11.30 -7.06
CA GLY A 100 -1.44 11.15 -7.74
C GLY A 100 -1.35 11.45 -9.23
N PHE A 101 -0.76 12.58 -9.61
CA PHE A 101 -0.59 12.97 -11.01
C PHE A 101 0.29 11.98 -11.80
N ILE A 102 1.46 11.62 -11.25
CA ILE A 102 2.41 10.72 -11.92
C ILE A 102 1.80 9.31 -12.11
N TYR A 103 1.09 8.79 -11.12
CA TYR A 103 0.49 7.45 -11.21
C TYR A 103 -0.67 7.42 -12.21
N ILE A 104 -1.54 8.43 -12.20
CA ILE A 104 -2.65 8.54 -13.17
C ILE A 104 -2.09 8.59 -14.60
N LEU A 105 -1.09 9.45 -14.85
CA LEU A 105 -0.44 9.52 -16.16
C LEU A 105 0.17 8.19 -16.58
N SER A 106 0.86 7.50 -15.66
CA SER A 106 1.50 6.23 -15.96
C SER A 106 0.50 5.15 -16.36
N ILE A 107 -0.65 5.08 -15.67
CA ILE A 107 -1.74 4.14 -16.01
C ILE A 107 -2.31 4.45 -17.39
N ILE A 108 -2.51 5.72 -17.74
CA ILE A 108 -3.00 6.12 -19.07
C ILE A 108 -2.00 5.69 -20.15
N PHE A 109 -0.71 5.97 -19.97
CA PHE A 109 0.32 5.63 -20.94
C PHE A 109 0.52 4.12 -21.11
N ILE A 110 0.62 3.38 -20.01
CA ILE A 110 0.73 1.92 -20.04
C ILE A 110 -0.52 1.32 -20.68
N GLY A 111 -1.71 1.87 -20.38
CA GLY A 111 -2.95 1.37 -20.93
C GLY A 111 -3.13 1.61 -22.43
N LEU A 112 -2.42 2.57 -23.01
CA LEU A 112 -2.36 2.77 -24.47
C LEU A 112 -1.30 1.90 -25.14
N LEU A 113 -0.24 1.54 -24.42
CA LEU A 113 0.90 0.78 -24.96
C LEU A 113 0.71 -0.74 -24.89
N VAL A 114 0.02 -1.25 -23.86
CA VAL A 114 -0.14 -2.69 -23.63
C VAL A 114 -1.62 -3.08 -23.65
N PRO A 115 -2.01 -4.08 -24.47
CA PRO A 115 -3.38 -4.56 -24.49
C PRO A 115 -3.71 -5.31 -23.18
N SER A 116 -4.90 -5.06 -22.63
CA SER A 116 -5.38 -5.68 -21.38
C SER A 116 -5.56 -7.21 -21.45
N ASN A 117 -5.57 -7.78 -22.66
CA ASN A 117 -5.72 -9.21 -22.93
C ASN A 117 -4.39 -9.96 -23.04
N ASP A 118 -3.26 -9.31 -22.75
CA ASP A 118 -1.95 -9.96 -22.88
C ASP A 118 -1.71 -10.98 -21.77
N ASN A 119 -1.50 -12.24 -22.15
CA ASN A 119 -1.20 -13.33 -21.22
C ASN A 119 0.06 -13.06 -20.39
N ARG A 120 1.02 -12.25 -20.88
CA ARG A 120 2.24 -11.85 -20.16
C ARG A 120 1.94 -11.04 -18.89
N LEU A 121 0.80 -10.34 -18.83
CA LEU A 121 0.36 -9.58 -17.65
C LEU A 121 -0.13 -10.49 -16.52
N LEU A 122 -0.67 -11.68 -16.86
CA LEU A 122 -1.30 -12.60 -15.91
C LEU A 122 -0.41 -13.80 -15.52
N SER A 123 0.58 -14.13 -16.35
CA SER A 123 1.41 -15.35 -16.20
C SER A 123 2.84 -15.09 -15.70
N GLY A 124 3.25 -13.83 -15.54
CA GLY A 124 4.64 -13.52 -15.23
C GLY A 124 4.96 -13.54 -13.74
N SER A 125 5.69 -14.55 -13.30
CA SER A 125 6.37 -14.55 -11.99
C SER A 125 7.65 -13.70 -12.07
N GLY A 126 7.59 -12.45 -11.60
CA GLY A 126 8.79 -11.61 -11.38
C GLY A 126 8.82 -10.27 -12.14
N ILE A 127 9.97 -9.61 -12.11
CA ILE A 127 10.24 -8.26 -12.65
C ILE A 127 10.02 -8.19 -14.19
N THR A 128 10.16 -9.32 -14.86
CA THR A 128 9.97 -9.47 -16.33
C THR A 128 8.52 -9.34 -16.79
N ALA A 129 7.55 -9.42 -15.87
CA ALA A 129 6.12 -9.26 -16.15
C ALA A 129 5.66 -7.79 -16.15
N SER A 130 6.54 -6.85 -15.78
CA SER A 130 6.17 -5.45 -15.65
C SER A 130 5.60 -4.91 -16.98
N PRO A 131 4.39 -4.31 -16.98
CA PRO A 131 3.77 -3.78 -18.20
C PRO A 131 4.66 -2.78 -18.93
N ALA A 132 5.48 -2.00 -18.20
CA ALA A 132 6.42 -1.05 -18.78
C ALA A 132 7.56 -1.75 -19.54
N VAL A 133 8.03 -2.90 -19.05
CA VAL A 133 9.04 -3.71 -19.74
C VAL A 133 8.43 -4.36 -20.98
N VAL A 134 7.21 -4.87 -20.87
CA VAL A 134 6.46 -5.47 -21.99
C VAL A 134 6.30 -4.47 -23.13
N ALA A 135 5.87 -3.24 -22.83
CA ALA A 135 5.72 -2.17 -23.82
C ALA A 135 7.03 -1.87 -24.58
N VAL A 136 8.15 -1.91 -23.88
CA VAL A 136 9.48 -1.60 -24.45
C VAL A 136 10.04 -2.75 -25.27
N VAL A 137 9.77 -4.00 -24.85
CA VAL A 137 10.09 -5.19 -25.64
C VAL A 137 9.30 -5.19 -26.94
N ASP A 138 8.00 -4.87 -26.89
CA ASP A 138 7.13 -4.79 -28.06
C ASP A 138 7.52 -3.65 -29.02
N ALA A 139 8.12 -2.57 -28.49
CA ALA A 139 8.68 -1.49 -29.29
C ALA A 139 9.99 -1.85 -30.00
N GLY A 140 10.61 -2.99 -29.68
CA GLY A 140 11.79 -3.52 -30.39
C GLY A 140 13.07 -2.70 -30.20
N ILE A 141 13.21 -1.92 -29.12
CA ILE A 141 14.42 -1.12 -28.86
C ILE A 141 15.44 -1.97 -28.09
N PRO A 142 16.57 -2.37 -28.69
CA PRO A 142 17.58 -3.18 -27.99
C PRO A 142 18.23 -2.38 -26.85
N GLY A 143 18.47 -3.03 -25.71
CA GLY A 143 19.14 -2.45 -24.54
C GLY A 143 18.23 -1.66 -23.57
N LEU A 144 17.10 -1.11 -24.05
CA LEU A 144 16.18 -0.36 -23.19
C LEU A 144 15.50 -1.20 -22.09
N PRO A 145 15.10 -2.47 -22.32
CA PRO A 145 14.59 -3.34 -21.25
C PRO A 145 15.58 -3.53 -20.09
N SER A 146 16.88 -3.67 -20.40
CA SER A 146 17.92 -3.87 -19.38
C SER A 146 18.10 -2.64 -18.50
N VAL A 147 18.04 -1.43 -19.08
CA VAL A 147 18.11 -0.17 -18.32
C VAL A 147 16.93 -0.05 -17.37
N ILE A 148 15.71 -0.33 -17.82
CA ILE A 148 14.51 -0.28 -16.98
C ILE A 148 14.60 -1.28 -15.84
N ASN A 149 15.08 -2.50 -16.10
CA ASN A 149 15.29 -3.51 -15.06
C ASN A 149 16.33 -3.06 -14.01
N ILE A 150 17.45 -2.47 -14.41
CA ILE A 150 18.46 -1.91 -13.47
C ILE A 150 17.84 -0.80 -12.63
N CYS A 151 17.11 0.12 -13.26
CA CYS A 151 16.38 1.18 -12.59
C CYS A 151 15.39 0.62 -11.57
N MET A 152 14.62 -0.42 -11.91
CA MET A 152 13.72 -1.10 -10.97
C MET A 152 14.46 -1.71 -9.77
N ILE A 153 15.61 -2.37 -10.00
CA ILE A 153 16.43 -2.94 -8.90
C ILE A 153 16.89 -1.84 -7.94
N ILE A 154 17.32 -0.67 -8.46
CA ILE A 154 17.70 0.47 -7.62
C ILE A 154 16.49 0.97 -6.81
N GLY A 155 15.29 0.99 -7.41
CA GLY A 155 14.05 1.34 -6.72
C GLY A 155 13.71 0.40 -5.58
N VAL A 156 13.76 -0.91 -5.84
CA VAL A 156 13.50 -1.95 -4.84
C VAL A 156 14.52 -1.84 -3.69
N LEU A 157 15.80 -1.60 -4.00
CA LEU A 157 16.83 -1.41 -2.97
C LEU A 157 16.55 -0.17 -2.09
N ALA A 158 16.10 0.93 -2.68
CA ALA A 158 15.74 2.14 -1.93
C ALA A 158 14.57 1.89 -0.97
N ILE A 159 13.51 1.21 -1.45
CA ILE A 159 12.36 0.85 -0.61
C ILE A 159 12.78 -0.13 0.49
N ALA A 160 13.67 -1.09 0.20
CA ALA A 160 14.19 -2.02 1.21
C ALA A 160 14.94 -1.31 2.35
N LEU A 161 15.73 -0.28 2.03
CA LEU A 161 16.40 0.54 3.05
C LEU A 161 15.39 1.31 3.92
N GLU A 162 14.33 1.85 3.31
CA GLU A 162 13.23 2.50 4.02
C GLU A 162 12.51 1.53 4.97
N CYS A 163 12.25 0.29 4.54
CA CYS A 163 11.63 -0.74 5.36
C CYS A 163 12.47 -1.15 6.59
N ILE A 164 13.78 -0.90 6.61
CA ILE A 164 14.63 -1.09 7.80
C ILE A 164 14.65 0.19 8.65
N TYR A 165 14.68 1.35 7.97
CA TYR A 165 14.73 2.67 8.59
C TYR A 165 13.48 2.99 9.40
N LEU A 166 12.29 2.85 8.82
CA LEU A 166 11.06 3.34 9.42
C LEU A 166 10.67 2.57 10.69
N PRO A 167 10.69 1.21 10.70
CA PRO A 167 10.32 0.46 11.89
C PRO A 167 11.28 0.65 13.06
N SER A 168 12.55 0.97 12.81
CA SER A 168 13.51 1.21 13.91
C SER A 168 13.16 2.46 14.72
N ARG A 169 12.56 3.48 14.08
CA ARG A 169 12.06 4.69 14.77
C ARG A 169 10.79 4.39 15.54
N ILE A 170 9.89 3.60 14.95
CA ILE A 170 8.64 3.17 15.59
C ILE A 170 8.94 2.33 16.84
N LEU A 171 9.88 1.37 16.75
CA LEU A 171 10.32 0.59 17.91
C LEU A 171 10.94 1.46 19.01
N ARG A 172 11.72 2.47 18.61
CA ARG A 172 12.29 3.43 19.57
C ARG A 172 11.20 4.24 20.28
N THR A 173 10.21 4.76 19.56
CA THR A 173 9.11 5.52 20.17
C THR A 173 8.27 4.63 21.09
N MET A 174 8.03 3.37 20.72
CA MET A 174 7.37 2.39 21.58
C MET A 174 8.17 2.11 22.87
N ALA A 175 9.50 1.98 22.78
CA ALA A 175 10.35 1.80 23.95
C ALA A 175 10.38 3.03 24.87
N LEU A 176 10.31 4.25 24.33
CA LEU A 176 10.17 5.48 25.12
C LEU A 176 8.81 5.58 25.83
N GLN A 177 7.75 5.03 25.23
CA GLN A 177 6.42 4.95 25.82
C GLN A 177 6.25 3.78 26.82
N VAL A 178 7.35 3.08 27.17
CA VAL A 178 7.37 1.96 28.13
C VAL A 178 6.58 0.74 27.63
N PHE A 179 6.34 0.62 26.31
CA PHE A 179 5.78 -0.60 25.71
C PHE A 179 6.83 -1.68 25.49
N LEU A 180 8.10 -1.30 25.43
CA LEU A 180 9.24 -2.19 25.17
C LEU A 180 10.35 -1.93 26.19
N PRO A 181 11.28 -2.89 26.38
CA PRO A 181 12.44 -2.71 27.24
C PRO A 181 13.22 -1.44 26.91
N ARG A 182 13.60 -0.68 27.95
CA ARG A 182 14.26 0.63 27.83
C ARG A 182 15.56 0.59 27.02
N TYR A 183 16.26 -0.54 26.99
CA TYR A 183 17.51 -0.68 26.23
C TYR A 183 17.31 -0.48 24.71
N ILE A 184 16.11 -0.76 24.18
CA ILE A 184 15.76 -0.57 22.76
C ILE A 184 15.70 0.92 22.41
N ALA A 185 15.39 1.79 23.38
CA ALA A 185 15.35 3.23 23.19
C ALA A 185 16.75 3.88 23.09
N ASN A 186 17.82 3.15 23.41
CA ASN A 186 19.19 3.68 23.41
C ASN A 186 19.63 4.12 22.02
N VAL A 187 20.13 5.35 21.94
CA VAL A 187 20.66 5.95 20.72
C VAL A 187 22.18 6.08 20.77
N ASP A 188 22.81 6.04 19.60
CA ASP A 188 24.22 6.36 19.42
C ASP A 188 24.47 7.88 19.52
N ALA A 189 25.73 8.31 19.59
CA ALA A 189 26.14 9.72 19.64
C ALA A 189 25.59 10.56 18.47
N LYS A 190 25.29 9.92 17.34
CA LYS A 190 24.66 10.53 16.15
C LYS A 190 23.12 10.48 16.15
N GLY A 191 22.48 10.11 17.27
CA GLY A 191 21.03 10.05 17.41
C GLY A 191 20.35 8.80 16.82
N ARG A 192 21.13 7.79 16.39
CA ARG A 192 20.61 6.61 15.68
C ARG A 192 20.24 5.49 16.67
N PRO A 193 19.04 4.89 16.61
CA PRO A 193 18.65 3.80 17.51
C PRO A 193 19.28 2.46 17.08
N ARG A 194 20.50 2.18 17.56
CA ARG A 194 21.30 1.01 17.14
C ARG A 194 20.63 -0.33 17.40
N TRP A 195 20.00 -0.52 18.56
CA TRP A 195 19.38 -1.79 18.93
C TRP A 195 18.11 -2.04 18.13
N ALA A 196 17.27 -1.01 17.98
CA ALA A 196 16.07 -1.11 17.14
C ALA A 196 16.45 -1.38 15.68
N LEU A 197 17.52 -0.77 15.17
CA LEU A 197 18.01 -1.00 13.80
C LEU A 197 18.54 -2.43 13.62
N ALA A 198 19.27 -2.96 14.60
CA ALA A 198 19.77 -4.34 14.55
C ALA A 198 18.61 -5.34 14.56
N ILE A 199 17.60 -5.13 15.40
CA ILE A 199 16.41 -5.99 15.45
C ILE A 199 15.68 -5.98 14.11
N THR A 200 15.43 -4.80 13.52
CA THR A 200 14.72 -4.71 12.23
C THR A 200 15.53 -5.31 11.09
N ALA A 201 16.85 -5.12 11.08
CA ALA A 201 17.74 -5.73 10.08
C ALA A 201 17.76 -7.27 10.19
N VAL A 202 17.82 -7.83 11.39
CA VAL A 202 17.79 -9.29 11.61
C VAL A 202 16.44 -9.87 11.17
N VAL A 203 15.33 -9.23 11.54
CA VAL A 203 13.99 -9.65 11.11
C VAL A 203 13.86 -9.59 9.59
N ALA A 204 14.32 -8.50 8.96
CA ALA A 204 14.32 -8.38 7.51
C ALA A 204 15.13 -9.50 6.85
N LEU A 205 16.35 -9.78 7.35
CA LEU A 205 17.21 -10.85 6.84
C LEU A 205 16.52 -12.23 6.94
N LEU A 206 15.90 -12.53 8.08
CA LEU A 206 15.19 -13.80 8.29
C LEU A 206 13.99 -13.92 7.35
N CYS A 207 13.19 -12.87 7.20
CA CYS A 207 12.05 -12.86 6.29
C CYS A 207 12.49 -13.04 4.83
N THR A 208 13.58 -12.39 4.41
CA THR A 208 14.15 -12.57 3.06
C THR A 208 14.67 -13.99 2.87
N TYR A 209 15.33 -14.57 3.87
CA TYR A 209 15.84 -15.95 3.80
C TYR A 209 14.75 -16.98 3.57
N ILE A 210 13.59 -16.82 4.23
CA ILE A 210 12.44 -17.72 4.05
C ILE A 210 11.92 -17.68 2.59
N GLY A 211 12.06 -16.54 1.93
CA GLY A 211 11.70 -16.34 0.53
C GLY A 211 12.56 -17.13 -0.48
N LEU A 212 13.74 -17.63 -0.10
CA LEU A 212 14.59 -18.46 -0.98
C LEU A 212 14.09 -19.91 -1.11
N SER A 213 13.14 -20.33 -0.27
CA SER A 213 12.59 -21.69 -0.33
C SER A 213 11.63 -21.87 -1.52
N SER A 214 11.40 -23.13 -1.93
CA SER A 214 10.39 -23.47 -2.95
C SER A 214 8.96 -23.08 -2.56
N THR A 215 8.72 -22.85 -1.25
CA THR A 215 7.45 -22.38 -0.68
C THR A 215 7.44 -20.84 -0.49
N GLY A 216 8.47 -20.13 -0.93
CA GLY A 216 8.66 -18.70 -0.70
C GLY A 216 7.51 -17.82 -1.21
N CYS A 217 6.91 -18.17 -2.36
CA CYS A 217 5.75 -17.45 -2.89
C CYS A 217 4.52 -17.52 -1.96
N ILE A 218 4.31 -18.67 -1.31
CA ILE A 218 3.22 -18.84 -0.35
C ILE A 218 3.47 -17.93 0.86
N VAL A 219 4.68 -17.98 1.44
CA VAL A 219 5.01 -17.13 2.60
C VAL A 219 4.93 -15.64 2.26
N LEU A 220 5.37 -15.24 1.07
CA LEU A 220 5.26 -13.86 0.61
C LEU A 220 3.80 -13.39 0.57
N ASN A 221 2.88 -14.21 0.07
CA ASN A 221 1.45 -13.88 0.06
C ASN A 221 0.88 -13.68 1.48
N TRP A 222 1.37 -14.44 2.46
CA TRP A 222 1.00 -14.26 3.87
C TRP A 222 1.53 -12.93 4.40
N LEU A 223 2.78 -12.58 4.12
CA LEU A 223 3.38 -11.29 4.50
C LEU A 223 2.65 -10.11 3.86
N VAL A 224 2.31 -10.20 2.57
CA VAL A 224 1.52 -9.17 1.87
C VAL A 224 0.16 -8.99 2.54
N SER A 225 -0.51 -10.06 2.92
CA SER A 225 -1.81 -10.00 3.62
C SER A 225 -1.69 -9.34 4.99
N ILE A 226 -0.64 -9.66 5.76
CA ILE A 226 -0.35 -9.05 7.07
C ILE A 226 -0.09 -7.55 6.93
N THR A 227 0.76 -7.15 5.97
CA THR A 227 1.09 -5.74 5.74
C THR A 227 -0.14 -4.95 5.28
N SER A 228 -0.96 -5.52 4.40
CA SER A 228 -2.19 -4.88 3.90
C SER A 228 -3.17 -4.61 5.05
N ALA A 229 -3.44 -5.61 5.89
CA ALA A 229 -4.29 -5.46 7.08
C ALA A 229 -3.74 -4.39 8.06
N SER A 230 -2.42 -4.34 8.23
CA SER A 230 -1.74 -3.36 9.09
C SER A 230 -1.90 -1.94 8.57
N VAL A 231 -1.69 -1.72 7.27
CA VAL A 231 -1.83 -0.41 6.62
C VAL A 231 -3.27 0.10 6.73
N PHE A 232 -4.26 -0.72 6.42
CA PHE A 232 -5.67 -0.30 6.50
C PHE A 232 -6.10 0.04 7.92
N THR A 233 -5.68 -0.77 8.89
CA THR A 233 -5.96 -0.50 10.30
C THR A 233 -5.27 0.78 10.77
N ASN A 234 -4.03 1.02 10.35
CA ASN A 234 -3.30 2.24 10.71
C ASN A 234 -4.02 3.50 10.20
N TRP A 235 -4.49 3.50 8.95
CA TRP A 235 -5.27 4.61 8.40
C TRP A 235 -6.61 4.82 9.13
N ALA A 236 -7.29 3.73 9.51
CA ALA A 236 -8.51 3.82 10.33
C ALA A 236 -8.23 4.47 11.70
N VAL A 237 -7.13 4.09 12.36
CA VAL A 237 -6.71 4.66 13.64
C VAL A 237 -6.33 6.13 13.50
N ILE A 238 -5.60 6.51 12.46
CA ILE A 238 -5.26 7.92 12.18
C ILE A 238 -6.53 8.75 11.99
N ALA A 239 -7.50 8.27 11.23
CA ALA A 239 -8.77 8.97 11.01
C ALA A 239 -9.56 9.14 12.32
N LEU A 240 -9.69 8.07 13.11
CA LEU A 240 -10.40 8.10 14.39
C LEU A 240 -9.73 9.01 15.43
N THR A 241 -8.41 8.92 15.57
CA THR A 241 -7.64 9.77 16.50
C THR A 241 -7.72 11.24 16.09
N SER A 242 -7.73 11.54 14.79
CA SER A 242 -7.93 12.90 14.27
C SER A 242 -9.30 13.47 14.65
N PHE A 243 -10.38 12.67 14.55
CA PHE A 243 -11.70 13.09 15.02
C PHE A 243 -11.74 13.37 16.52
N ARG A 244 -11.14 12.48 17.33
CA ARG A 244 -11.06 12.68 18.79
C ARG A 244 -10.23 13.90 19.16
N PHE A 245 -9.15 14.17 18.43
CA PHE A 245 -8.31 15.34 18.64
C PHE A 245 -9.07 16.65 18.42
N HIS A 246 -9.84 16.76 17.34
CA HIS A 246 -10.67 17.94 17.08
C HIS A 246 -11.79 18.10 18.11
N SER A 247 -12.38 16.99 18.58
CA SER A 247 -13.37 17.02 19.66
C SER A 247 -12.74 17.48 20.99
N ALA A 248 -11.51 17.07 21.29
CA ALA A 248 -10.78 17.52 22.47
C ALA A 248 -10.41 19.02 22.39
N LEU A 249 -10.02 19.52 21.22
CA LEU A 249 -9.76 20.95 21.00
C LEU A 249 -11.03 21.80 21.20
N ARG A 250 -12.17 21.33 20.69
CA ARG A 250 -13.48 21.97 20.91
C ARG A 250 -13.85 22.00 22.40
N ALA A 251 -13.66 20.90 23.12
CA ALA A 251 -13.94 20.82 24.56
C ALA A 251 -13.06 21.75 25.40
N ARG A 252 -11.83 22.05 24.94
CA ARG A 252 -10.91 22.97 25.63
C ARG A 252 -10.96 24.41 25.10
N HIS A 253 -11.86 24.72 24.17
CA HIS A 253 -11.98 26.03 23.52
C HIS A 253 -10.66 26.56 22.92
N LEU A 254 -9.75 25.66 22.50
CA LEU A 254 -8.45 26.03 21.93
C LEU A 254 -8.56 26.22 20.41
N LYS A 255 -8.14 27.39 19.93
CA LYS A 255 -8.14 27.74 18.49
C LYS A 255 -6.81 27.41 17.81
N LEU A 256 -6.31 26.19 17.95
CA LEU A 256 -5.00 25.77 17.42
C LEU A 256 -4.89 25.95 15.88
N PHE A 257 -6.00 25.77 15.17
CA PHE A 257 -6.06 25.92 13.70
C PHE A 257 -6.14 27.36 13.21
N ALA A 258 -6.24 28.35 14.12
CA ALA A 258 -6.19 29.77 13.78
C ALA A 258 -4.76 30.34 13.78
N GLU A 259 -3.78 29.55 14.23
CA GLU A 259 -2.37 29.95 14.27
C GLU A 259 -1.75 29.97 12.86
N PRO A 260 -0.86 30.95 12.55
CA PRO A 260 -0.38 31.25 11.20
C PRO A 260 0.48 30.16 10.53
N TYR A 261 0.74 29.03 11.22
CA TYR A 261 1.53 27.91 10.70
C TYR A 261 0.86 26.56 10.88
N THR A 262 -0.41 26.53 11.31
CA THR A 262 -1.15 25.28 11.45
C THR A 262 -1.77 24.91 10.12
N TRP A 263 -1.44 23.71 9.62
CA TRP A 263 -2.12 23.16 8.45
C TRP A 263 -3.57 22.82 8.82
N SER A 264 -4.51 23.49 8.16
CA SER A 264 -5.93 23.18 8.24
C SER A 264 -6.35 22.40 7.01
N SER A 265 -7.06 21.29 7.22
CA SER A 265 -7.62 20.51 6.12
C SER A 265 -8.76 21.27 5.47
N THR A 266 -8.62 21.65 4.20
CA THR A 266 -9.64 22.36 3.41
C THR A 266 -10.99 21.64 3.37
N LEU A 267 -11.00 20.31 3.48
CA LEU A 267 -12.19 19.45 3.42
C LEU A 267 -12.60 18.87 4.79
N TRP A 268 -12.32 19.58 5.89
CA TRP A 268 -12.77 19.15 7.21
C TRP A 268 -14.31 19.24 7.35
N PRO A 269 -15.03 18.23 7.87
CA PRO A 269 -14.58 16.92 8.40
C PRO A 269 -14.62 15.77 7.37
N LEU A 270 -15.08 16.05 6.15
CA LEU A 270 -15.35 15.05 5.11
C LEU A 270 -14.12 14.22 4.75
N ALA A 271 -12.93 14.83 4.67
CA ALA A 271 -11.70 14.11 4.32
C ALA A 271 -11.38 12.95 5.29
N PHE A 272 -11.52 13.17 6.60
CA PHE A 272 -11.25 12.14 7.60
C PHE A 272 -12.38 11.10 7.68
N ALA A 273 -13.62 11.51 7.40
CA ALA A 273 -14.76 10.58 7.33
C ALA A 273 -14.62 9.64 6.13
N VAL A 274 -14.23 10.18 4.97
CA VAL A 274 -13.96 9.41 3.75
C VAL A 274 -12.78 8.48 3.97
N SER A 275 -11.68 8.96 4.56
CA SER A 275 -10.52 8.11 4.90
C SER A 275 -10.91 6.95 5.82
N LEU A 276 -11.72 7.21 6.85
CA LEU A 276 -12.24 6.16 7.73
C LEU A 276 -13.14 5.18 6.97
N ALA A 277 -14.11 5.67 6.19
CA ALA A 277 -15.02 4.82 5.43
C ALA A 277 -14.28 3.93 4.42
N VAL A 278 -13.31 4.49 3.69
CA VAL A 278 -12.48 3.74 2.74
C VAL A 278 -11.63 2.70 3.47
N SER A 279 -10.98 3.05 4.59
CA SER A 279 -10.19 2.09 5.36
C SER A 279 -11.03 0.91 5.90
N LEU A 280 -12.26 1.18 6.37
CA LEU A 280 -13.20 0.14 6.81
C LEU A 280 -13.70 -0.71 5.64
N MET A 281 -14.03 -0.08 4.51
CA MET A 281 -14.42 -0.78 3.29
C MET A 281 -13.32 -1.75 2.84
N LEU A 282 -12.04 -1.35 2.91
CA LEU A 282 -10.92 -2.20 2.52
C LEU A 282 -10.68 -3.36 3.48
N LEU A 283 -10.88 -3.15 4.78
CA LEU A 283 -10.88 -4.24 5.76
C LEU A 283 -11.99 -5.25 5.45
N ILE A 284 -13.17 -4.78 5.06
CA ILE A 284 -14.27 -5.63 4.62
C ILE A 284 -13.91 -6.34 3.30
N CYS A 285 -13.30 -5.67 2.33
CA CYS A 285 -12.82 -6.30 1.10
C CYS A 285 -11.79 -7.41 1.38
N LEU A 286 -10.87 -7.19 2.31
CA LEU A 286 -9.90 -8.21 2.74
C LEU A 286 -10.62 -9.45 3.31
N LEU A 287 -11.65 -9.26 4.12
CA LEU A 287 -12.48 -10.34 4.67
C LEU A 287 -13.30 -11.05 3.58
N ILE A 288 -13.84 -10.31 2.61
CA ILE A 288 -14.55 -10.89 1.47
C ILE A 288 -13.60 -11.75 0.63
N CYS A 289 -12.38 -11.28 0.36
CA CYS A 289 -11.36 -12.08 -0.33
C CYS A 289 -10.99 -13.36 0.45
N ALA A 290 -11.06 -13.33 1.78
CA ALA A 290 -10.82 -14.50 2.63
C ALA A 290 -11.95 -15.54 2.53
N ILE A 291 -13.20 -15.09 2.40
CA ILE A 291 -14.40 -15.94 2.35
C ILE A 291 -14.69 -16.44 0.93
N ALA A 292 -14.44 -15.61 -0.09
CA ALA A 292 -14.74 -15.90 -1.50
C ALA A 292 -13.53 -15.54 -2.40
N PRO A 293 -12.48 -16.37 -2.44
CA PRO A 293 -11.32 -16.14 -3.30
C PRO A 293 -11.69 -16.22 -4.79
N VAL A 294 -11.04 -15.41 -5.64
CA VAL A 294 -11.29 -15.38 -7.10
C VAL A 294 -11.01 -16.78 -7.69
N GLY A 295 -12.05 -17.48 -8.16
CA GLY A 295 -11.90 -18.71 -8.95
C GLY A 295 -11.46 -19.96 -8.17
N ALA A 296 -11.55 -19.98 -6.84
CA ALA A 296 -11.23 -21.15 -6.00
C ALA A 296 -12.33 -21.44 -4.97
N THR A 297 -12.44 -22.71 -4.55
CA THR A 297 -13.34 -23.12 -3.46
C THR A 297 -12.83 -22.58 -2.12
N ILE A 298 -13.76 -22.38 -1.17
CA ILE A 298 -13.42 -21.93 0.18
C ILE A 298 -12.52 -22.97 0.84
N THR A 299 -11.24 -22.65 0.95
CA THR A 299 -10.24 -23.46 1.63
C THR A 299 -9.86 -22.78 2.94
N ALA A 300 -9.84 -23.55 4.04
CA ALA A 300 -9.43 -23.03 5.35
C ALA A 300 -8.06 -22.33 5.29
N PHE A 301 -7.15 -22.88 4.49
CA PHE A 301 -5.84 -22.27 4.24
C PHE A 301 -5.93 -20.87 3.61
N GLY A 302 -6.78 -20.67 2.61
CA GLY A 302 -7.00 -19.36 1.98
C GLY A 302 -7.60 -18.35 2.95
N PHE A 303 -8.59 -18.78 3.75
CA PHE A 303 -9.20 -17.92 4.77
C PHE A 303 -8.18 -17.42 5.80
N PHE A 304 -7.33 -18.30 6.33
CA PHE A 304 -6.29 -17.91 7.28
C PHE A 304 -5.19 -17.06 6.64
N SER A 305 -4.83 -17.33 5.38
CA SER A 305 -3.81 -16.55 4.66
C SER A 305 -4.17 -15.05 4.59
N TYR A 306 -5.44 -14.73 4.35
CA TYR A 306 -5.91 -13.34 4.27
C TYR A 306 -6.27 -12.74 5.64
N THR A 307 -6.75 -13.55 6.59
CA THR A 307 -7.27 -13.04 7.88
C THR A 307 -6.19 -12.92 8.96
N ILE A 308 -5.03 -13.56 8.79
CA ILE A 308 -3.97 -13.61 9.82
C ILE A 308 -3.50 -12.22 10.28
N GLY A 309 -3.41 -11.24 9.39
CA GLY A 309 -3.03 -9.87 9.76
C GLY A 309 -3.99 -9.24 10.77
N LEU A 310 -5.29 -9.44 10.58
CA LEU A 310 -6.32 -8.94 11.50
C LEU A 310 -6.30 -9.67 12.84
N LEU A 311 -6.06 -10.99 12.81
CA LEU A 311 -5.91 -11.79 14.03
C LEU A 311 -4.72 -11.33 14.85
N ILE A 312 -3.55 -11.12 14.21
CA ILE A 312 -2.35 -10.60 14.88
C ILE A 312 -2.68 -9.26 15.54
N ILE A 313 -3.23 -8.30 14.81
CA ILE A 313 -3.57 -6.98 15.37
C ILE A 313 -4.55 -7.11 16.54
N GLY A 314 -5.58 -7.94 16.41
CA GLY A 314 -6.58 -8.20 17.46
C GLY A 314 -5.95 -8.81 18.71
N ILE A 315 -5.13 -9.86 18.55
CA ILE A 315 -4.45 -10.56 19.65
C ILE A 315 -3.47 -9.61 20.35
N PHE A 316 -2.64 -8.86 19.63
CA PHE A 316 -1.71 -7.91 20.25
C PHE A 316 -2.45 -6.77 20.95
N THR A 317 -3.57 -6.29 20.39
CA THR A 317 -4.39 -5.24 21.03
C THR A 317 -5.07 -5.75 22.30
N LEU A 318 -5.62 -6.98 22.27
CA LEU A 318 -6.22 -7.61 23.45
C LEU A 318 -5.16 -7.96 24.48
N GLY A 319 -4.03 -8.52 24.06
CA GLY A 319 -2.86 -8.80 24.89
C GLY A 319 -2.35 -7.55 25.58
N TYR A 320 -2.26 -6.43 24.86
CA TYR A 320 -1.96 -5.13 25.44
C TYR A 320 -3.01 -4.72 26.48
N LYS A 321 -4.30 -4.76 26.15
CA LYS A 321 -5.37 -4.43 27.10
C LYS A 321 -5.38 -5.34 28.32
N VAL A 322 -4.97 -6.60 28.20
CA VAL A 322 -4.92 -7.57 29.31
C VAL A 322 -3.65 -7.44 30.14
N ALA A 323 -2.49 -7.21 29.52
CA ALA A 323 -1.22 -7.01 30.22
C ALA A 323 -1.16 -5.65 30.96
N PHE A 324 -1.79 -4.62 30.37
CA PHE A 324 -1.91 -3.29 30.96
C PHE A 324 -3.31 -3.04 31.56
N LYS A 325 -4.10 -4.09 31.78
CA LYS A 325 -5.42 -4.00 32.43
C LYS A 325 -5.23 -3.40 33.83
N ILE A 326 -5.98 -2.34 34.11
CA ILE A 326 -5.99 -1.48 35.31
C ILE A 326 -5.07 -0.24 35.21
N LYS A 327 -5.46 0.68 34.32
CA LYS A 327 -5.71 2.09 34.68
C LYS A 327 -6.67 2.73 33.68
#